data_AF-A0A9X8VL75-F1
#
_entry.id   AF-A0A9X8VL75-F1
#
_cell.length_a   1.000
_cell.length_b   1.000
_cell.length_c   1.000
_cell.angle_alpha   90.00
_cell.angle_beta   90.00
_cell.angle_gamma   90.00
#
_symmetry.space_group_name_H-M   'P 1'
#
loop_
_entity.id
_entity.type
_entity.pdbx_description
1 polymer ?
#
loop_
_entity_poly.entity_id
_entity_poly.type
_entity_poly.pdbx_seq_one_letter_code
_entity_poly.pdbx_strand_id
1 'polypeptide(L)' 'MSKKLTGFEKKRRWGWLWLLLLGIILGAALLAGTATVFHKTSDTTFCVSCHTMQQPLAEYQGSVHFQNTKGIRAECADC' A
#
# COMPACT_ATOMS: atom_id res chain seq x y z
N MET A 1 21.36 -18.23 45.52
CA MET A 1 21.87 -18.12 44.13
C MET A 1 20.79 -18.29 43.04
N SER A 2 19.51 -18.60 43.33
CA SER A 2 18.52 -18.95 42.28
C SER A 2 17.69 -17.78 41.71
N LYS A 3 17.40 -16.72 42.49
CA LYS A 3 16.53 -15.60 42.05
C LYS A 3 17.11 -14.71 40.95
N LYS A 4 18.44 -14.69 40.73
CA LYS A 4 19.07 -13.84 39.69
C LYS A 4 18.90 -14.40 38.27
N LEU A 5 18.87 -15.72 38.11
CA LEU A 5 18.70 -16.37 36.81
C LEU A 5 17.29 -16.14 36.23
N THR A 6 16.26 -16.16 37.08
CA THR A 6 14.87 -15.88 36.65
C THR A 6 14.63 -14.42 36.28
N GLY A 7 15.32 -13.48 36.93
CA GLY A 7 15.26 -12.04 36.60
C GLY A 7 15.91 -11.71 35.25
N PHE A 8 17.06 -12.34 34.94
CA PHE A 8 17.74 -12.15 33.66
C PHE A 8 16.93 -12.73 32.50
N GLU A 9 16.36 -13.93 32.65
CA GLU A 9 15.47 -14.52 31.65
C GLU A 9 14.18 -13.71 31.45
N LYS A 10 13.59 -13.15 32.52
CA LYS A 10 12.40 -12.29 32.42
C LYS A 10 12.70 -10.98 31.68
N LYS A 11 13.85 -10.34 31.97
CA LYS A 11 14.30 -9.11 31.30
C LYS A 11 14.64 -9.37 29.83
N ARG A 12 15.27 -10.51 29.53
CA ARG A 12 15.57 -10.96 28.16
C ARG A 12 14.30 -11.24 27.35
N ARG A 13 13.31 -11.95 27.93
CA ARG A 13 12.00 -12.19 27.30
C ARG A 13 11.24 -10.90 26.99
N TRP A 14 11.22 -9.94 27.90
CA TRP A 14 10.60 -8.63 27.64
C TRP A 14 11.34 -7.82 26.57
N GLY A 15 12.68 -7.91 26.51
CA GLY A 15 13.46 -7.30 25.43
C GLY A 15 13.05 -7.85 24.05
N TRP A 16 12.92 -9.17 23.91
CA TRP A 16 12.45 -9.79 22.67
C TRP A 16 11.02 -9.39 22.31
N LEU A 17 10.10 -9.30 23.28
CA LEU A 17 8.73 -8.85 23.03
C LEU A 17 8.70 -7.40 22.52
N TRP A 18 9.50 -6.50 23.10
CA TRP A 18 9.62 -5.13 22.62
C TRP A 18 10.20 -5.03 21.20
N LEU A 19 11.22 -5.83 20.89
CA LEU A 19 11.78 -5.89 19.54
C LEU A 19 10.74 -6.38 18.52
N LEU A 20 9.96 -7.41 18.86
CA LEU A 20 8.88 -7.90 18.01
C LEU A 20 7.80 -6.84 17.80
N LEU A 21 7.37 -6.15 18.86
CA LEU A 21 6.38 -5.07 18.75
C LEU A 21 6.88 -3.93 17.86
N LEU A 22 8.13 -3.49 18.03
CA LEU A 22 8.72 -2.46 17.16
C LEU A 22 8.80 -2.93 15.71
N GLY A 23 9.19 -4.18 15.48
CA GLY A 23 9.22 -4.77 14.14
C GLY A 23 7.84 -4.80 13.47
N ILE A 24 6.79 -5.17 14.21
CA ILE A 24 5.41 -5.17 13.71
C ILE A 24 4.95 -3.75 13.37
N ILE A 25 5.20 -2.78 14.25
CA ILE A 25 4.81 -1.38 14.02
C ILE A 25 5.51 -0.82 12.78
N LEU A 26 6.83 -1.05 12.65
CA LEU A 26 7.60 -0.61 11.50
C LEU A 26 7.12 -1.28 10.21
N GLY A 27 6.90 -2.60 10.25
CA GLY A 27 6.39 -3.35 9.10
C GLY A 27 5.01 -2.87 8.65
N ALA A 28 4.09 -2.64 9.59
CA ALA A 28 2.76 -2.11 9.30
C ALA A 28 2.82 -0.69 8.71
N ALA A 29 3.68 0.18 9.26
CA ALA A 29 3.86 1.53 8.73
C ALA A 29 4.41 1.53 7.31
N LEU A 30 5.42 0.69 7.03
CA LEU A 30 5.97 0.53 5.69
C LEU A 30 4.93 -0.01 4.71
N LEU A 31 4.18 -1.04 5.10
CA LEU A 31 3.14 -1.63 4.26
C LEU A 31 2.03 -0.62 3.96
N ALA A 32 1.54 0.10 4.96
CA ALA A 32 0.52 1.11 4.78
C ALA A 32 1.01 2.27 3.89
N GLY A 33 2.26 2.70 4.11
CA GLY A 33 2.89 3.75 3.30
C GLY A 33 3.04 3.34 1.84
N THR A 34 3.60 2.16 1.57
CA THR A 34 3.78 1.69 0.19
C THR A 34 2.44 1.43 -0.48
N ALA A 35 1.49 0.78 0.17
CA ALA A 35 0.15 0.55 -0.38
C ALA A 35 -0.54 1.88 -0.76
N THR A 36 -0.38 2.92 0.07
CA THR A 36 -0.92 4.25 -0.23
C THR A 36 -0.25 4.87 -1.46
N VAL A 37 1.08 4.81 -1.54
CA VAL A 37 1.83 5.32 -2.70
C VAL A 37 1.39 4.59 -3.97
N PHE A 38 1.36 3.25 -3.94
CA PHE A 38 0.91 2.43 -5.07
C PHE A 38 -0.49 2.82 -5.52
N HIS A 39 -1.45 2.89 -4.61
CA HIS A 39 -2.82 3.27 -4.93
C HIS A 39 -2.89 4.66 -5.60
N LYS A 40 -2.16 5.64 -5.07
CA LYS A 40 -2.12 7.00 -5.63
C LYS A 40 -1.46 7.08 -7.00
N THR A 41 -0.43 6.29 -7.25
CA THR A 41 0.24 6.23 -8.55
C THR A 41 -0.50 5.35 -9.57
N SER A 42 -1.53 4.62 -9.14
CA SER A 42 -2.37 3.78 -9.99
C SER A 42 -3.74 4.41 -10.28
N ASP A 43 -4.12 5.48 -9.59
CA ASP A 43 -5.36 6.21 -9.88
C ASP A 43 -5.34 6.82 -11.30
N THR A 44 -6.52 6.84 -11.95
CA THR A 44 -6.69 7.44 -13.29
C THR A 44 -6.24 8.92 -13.32
N THR A 45 -6.41 9.67 -12.23
CA THR A 45 -5.99 11.08 -12.13
C THR A 45 -4.48 11.27 -12.21
N PHE A 46 -3.71 10.36 -11.62
CA PHE A 46 -2.25 10.36 -11.76
C PHE A 46 -1.85 9.93 -13.19
N CYS A 47 -2.49 8.88 -13.72
CA CYS A 47 -2.20 8.39 -15.07
C CYS A 47 -2.31 9.51 -16.11
N VAL A 48 -3.39 10.31 -16.06
CA VAL A 48 -3.64 11.40 -17.02
C VAL A 48 -2.93 12.71 -16.69
N SER A 49 -2.06 12.74 -15.69
CA SER A 49 -1.34 13.96 -15.29
C SER A 49 -0.22 14.34 -16.27
N CYS A 50 0.26 13.40 -17.07
CA CYS A 50 1.27 13.62 -18.09
C CYS A 50 0.67 14.25 -19.35
N HIS A 51 1.37 15.21 -19.97
CA HIS A 51 0.91 15.85 -21.21
C HIS A 51 0.71 14.86 -22.37
N THR A 52 1.50 13.79 -22.41
CA THR A 52 1.37 12.71 -23.41
C THR A 52 0.05 11.95 -23.31
N MET A 53 -0.66 12.06 -22.19
CA MET A 53 -1.88 11.29 -21.93
C MET A 53 -3.15 12.00 -22.42
N GLN A 54 -3.06 13.19 -22.99
CA GLN A 54 -4.24 13.92 -23.51
C GLN A 54 -4.94 13.16 -24.64
N GLN A 55 -4.19 12.67 -25.64
CA GLN A 55 -4.77 11.89 -26.73
C GLN A 55 -5.28 10.52 -26.24
N PRO A 56 -4.51 9.71 -25.48
CA PRO A 56 -5.03 8.48 -24.87
C PRO A 56 -6.29 8.69 -24.02
N LEU A 57 -6.39 9.80 -23.28
CA LEU A 57 -7.58 10.13 -22.50
C LEU A 57 -8.81 10.35 -23.38
N ALA A 58 -8.67 11.07 -24.49
CA ALA A 58 -9.76 11.30 -25.44
C ALA A 58 -10.21 9.98 -26.10
N GLU A 59 -9.26 9.12 -26.49
CA GLU A 59 -9.53 7.79 -27.05
C GLU A 59 -10.25 6.90 -26.04
N TYR A 60 -9.77 6.86 -24.79
CA TYR A 60 -10.38 6.11 -23.70
C TYR A 60 -11.82 6.58 -23.43
N GLN A 61 -12.04 7.89 -23.32
CA GLN A 61 -13.38 8.48 -23.10
C GLN A 61 -14.37 8.17 -24.22
N GLY A 62 -13.88 8.02 -25.46
CA GLY A 62 -14.68 7.58 -26.61
C GLY A 62 -14.89 6.07 -26.70
N SER A 63 -14.28 5.27 -25.81
CA SER A 63 -14.28 3.81 -25.90
C SER A 63 -15.34 3.13 -25.03
N VAL A 64 -15.58 1.85 -25.31
CA VAL A 64 -16.44 0.98 -24.50
C VAL A 64 -15.92 0.75 -23.06
N HIS A 65 -14.63 1.03 -22.82
CA HIS A 65 -14.04 0.92 -21.48
C HIS A 65 -14.44 2.09 -20.57
N PHE A 66 -14.81 3.24 -21.15
CA PHE A 66 -15.32 4.40 -20.40
C PHE A 66 -16.84 4.38 -20.24
N GLN A 67 -17.57 4.02 -21.31
CA GLN A 67 -19.03 3.94 -21.28
C GLN A 67 -19.54 2.71 -22.03
N ASN A 68 -20.28 1.85 -21.33
CA ASN A 68 -20.90 0.66 -21.89
C ASN A 68 -22.27 0.39 -21.26
N THR A 69 -23.01 -0.54 -21.85
CA THR A 69 -24.36 -0.94 -21.41
C THR A 69 -24.37 -1.73 -20.11
N LYS A 70 -23.21 -2.18 -19.60
CA LYS A 70 -23.09 -2.93 -18.33
C LYS A 70 -22.90 -2.02 -17.13
N GLY A 71 -22.57 -0.74 -17.33
CA GLY A 71 -22.41 0.24 -16.25
C GLY A 71 -21.15 0.07 -15.41
N ILE A 72 -20.18 -0.72 -15.88
CA ILE A 72 -18.84 -0.84 -15.27
C ILE A 72 -17.83 -0.01 -16.05
N ARG A 73 -16.78 0.47 -15.40
CA ARG A 73 -15.72 1.28 -16.01
C ARG A 73 -14.36 0.71 -15.64
N ALA A 74 -13.52 0.47 -16.64
CA ALA A 74 -12.12 0.10 -16.42
C ALA A 74 -11.30 1.37 -16.22
N GLU A 75 -10.57 1.46 -15.11
CA GLU A 75 -9.59 2.51 -14.82
C GLU A 75 -8.25 2.22 -15.51
N CYS A 76 -7.34 3.20 -15.53
CA CYS A 76 -6.05 3.04 -16.19
C CYS A 76 -5.20 1.89 -15.64
N ALA A 77 -5.29 1.60 -14.34
CA ALA A 77 -4.51 0.53 -13.71
C ALA A 77 -5.19 -0.85 -13.76
N ASP A 78 -6.41 -0.93 -14.30
CA ASP A 78 -7.10 -2.22 -14.50
C ASP A 78 -6.56 -3.00 -15.70
N CYS A 79 -5.82 -2.32 -16.60
CA CYS A 79 -5.24 -2.86 -17.84
C CYS A 79 -3.74 -2.57 -17.91
#